data_AF-A0A8H6DPB5-F1
#
_entry.id   AF-A0A8H6DPB5-F1
#
_cell.length_a   1.000
_cell.length_b   1.000
_cell.length_c   1.000
_cell.angle_alpha   90.00
_cell.angle_beta   90.00
_cell.angle_gamma   90.00
#
_symmetry.space_group_name_H-M   'P 1'
#
loop_
_entity.id
_entity.type
_entity.pdbx_description
1 polymer ?
#
loop_
_entity_poly.entity_id
_entity_poly.type
_entity_poly.pdbx_seq_one_letter_code
_entity_poly.pdbx_strand_id
1 'polypeptide(L)'
;MSFTQSQQTIVVIGATGIQGSGVVRALLSDEYGGPWFVRALTQDPRSGKAQKLLSDYQTTDNRLSLVSGHVYDEPSLRNAFTGAYGVFAMTSERYPGKLITEEWELKHEIDAGRNIITAAKECCIKHLVFSSLPDTVKASDGRFKRIHHMNNKHAIEQLARQELDGFTSLIPEDGMVQFCMPIPGNQMVQWTDPAHDMGAFTASVEKTNGKTYFALGPRITPEGMTKVFTRVTGKPAVHSPISFEEFGQLSSALVGPAFKEDAIEMMQWAAVAPTDKTCYGAFEPEVEQSSEELGLTASSFEDWLMRSGWTGP
;
A
#
# COMPACT_ATOMS: atom_id res chain seq x y z
N MET A 1 15.17 -47.31 -5.91
CA MET A 1 14.46 -46.56 -4.84
C MET A 1 14.40 -45.12 -5.30
N SER A 2 13.21 -44.64 -5.67
CA SER A 2 13.00 -43.26 -6.11
C SER A 2 12.95 -42.37 -4.88
N PHE A 3 13.87 -41.41 -4.78
CA PHE A 3 13.76 -40.35 -3.78
C PHE A 3 12.49 -39.55 -4.10
N THR A 4 11.43 -39.71 -3.32
CA THR A 4 10.30 -38.78 -3.33
C THR A 4 10.85 -37.41 -2.93
N GLN A 5 10.93 -36.50 -3.90
CA GLN A 5 11.28 -35.11 -3.69
C GLN A 5 10.38 -34.56 -2.58
N SER A 6 10.96 -34.28 -1.41
CA SER A 6 10.21 -33.74 -0.26
C SER A 6 9.47 -32.50 -0.73
N GLN A 7 8.14 -32.48 -0.59
CA GLN A 7 7.31 -31.36 -1.06
C GLN A 7 7.89 -30.04 -0.56
N GLN A 8 8.29 -29.20 -1.51
CA GLN A 8 8.88 -27.88 -1.28
C GLN A 8 7.78 -26.89 -0.87
N THR A 9 7.20 -27.09 0.31
CA THR A 9 6.14 -26.24 0.84
C THR A 9 6.73 -25.02 1.54
N ILE A 10 6.29 -23.83 1.16
CA ILE A 10 6.56 -22.58 1.86
C ILE A 10 5.30 -22.15 2.61
N VAL A 11 5.41 -21.98 3.92
CA VAL A 11 4.33 -21.39 4.73
C VAL A 11 4.44 -19.87 4.65
N VAL A 12 3.33 -19.20 4.40
CA VAL A 12 3.29 -17.73 4.34
C VAL A 12 2.42 -17.22 5.48
N ILE A 13 3.04 -16.59 6.48
CA ILE A 13 2.35 -15.86 7.54
C ILE A 13 1.83 -14.53 6.99
N GLY A 14 0.62 -14.13 7.39
CA GLY A 14 0.01 -12.90 6.92
C GLY A 14 -0.36 -12.95 5.43
N ALA A 15 -0.65 -14.14 4.91
CA ALA A 15 -0.87 -14.41 3.49
C ALA A 15 -2.00 -13.56 2.85
N THR A 16 -2.99 -13.13 3.64
CA THR A 16 -4.09 -12.29 3.19
C THR A 16 -3.81 -10.78 3.32
N GLY A 17 -2.64 -10.40 3.83
CA GLY A 17 -2.16 -9.02 3.93
C GLY A 17 -1.33 -8.61 2.72
N ILE A 18 -0.83 -7.37 2.74
CA ILE A 18 -0.10 -6.76 1.61
C ILE A 18 1.17 -7.55 1.26
N GLN A 19 2.09 -7.71 2.23
CA GLN A 19 3.34 -8.41 1.95
C GLN A 19 3.12 -9.91 1.68
N GLY A 20 2.30 -10.57 2.51
CA GLY A 20 2.06 -12.01 2.38
C GLY A 20 1.41 -12.37 1.05
N SER A 21 0.40 -11.62 0.59
CA SER A 21 -0.22 -11.88 -0.72
C SER A 21 0.75 -11.65 -1.88
N GLY A 22 1.65 -10.66 -1.77
CA GLY A 22 2.75 -10.46 -2.72
C GLY A 22 3.70 -11.66 -2.77
N VAL A 23 4.04 -12.24 -1.61
CA VAL A 23 4.86 -13.47 -1.52
C VAL A 23 4.14 -14.67 -2.13
N VAL A 24 2.85 -14.86 -1.83
CA VAL A 24 2.03 -15.93 -2.43
C VAL A 24 2.04 -15.80 -3.96
N ARG A 25 1.76 -14.60 -4.48
CA ARG A 25 1.78 -14.32 -5.92
C ARG A 25 3.14 -14.64 -6.55
N ALA A 26 4.23 -14.18 -5.95
CA ALA A 26 5.58 -14.40 -6.47
C ALA A 26 5.94 -15.90 -6.51
N LEU A 27 5.71 -16.63 -5.42
CA LEU A 27 6.03 -18.05 -5.32
C LEU A 27 5.25 -18.93 -6.32
N LEU A 28 4.04 -18.50 -6.70
CA LEU A 28 3.17 -19.23 -7.62
C LEU A 28 3.27 -18.76 -9.08
N SER A 29 3.90 -17.60 -9.33
CA SER A 29 4.10 -17.05 -10.67
C SER A 29 5.15 -17.80 -11.49
N ASP A 30 5.12 -17.68 -12.81
CA ASP A 30 6.18 -18.21 -13.69
C ASP A 30 7.46 -17.37 -13.66
N GLU A 31 7.36 -16.09 -13.30
CA GLU A 31 8.49 -15.13 -13.33
C GLU A 31 9.50 -15.38 -12.20
N TYR A 32 8.99 -15.56 -10.98
CA TYR A 32 9.81 -15.76 -9.78
C TYR A 32 9.66 -17.15 -9.17
N GLY A 33 8.57 -17.83 -9.49
CA GLY A 33 8.19 -19.07 -8.83
C GLY A 33 9.09 -20.23 -9.21
N GLY A 34 9.08 -21.21 -8.33
CA GLY A 34 9.72 -22.50 -8.54
C GLY A 34 8.69 -23.62 -8.35
N PRO A 35 9.13 -24.87 -8.10
CA PRO A 35 8.26 -26.00 -7.77
C PRO A 35 7.62 -25.88 -6.36
N TRP A 36 7.39 -24.66 -5.87
CA TRP A 36 6.92 -24.40 -4.53
C TRP A 36 5.43 -24.66 -4.42
N PHE A 37 5.05 -25.37 -3.36
CA PHE A 37 3.69 -25.37 -2.82
C PHE A 37 3.60 -24.25 -1.78
N VAL A 38 2.48 -23.55 -1.74
CA VAL A 38 2.26 -22.45 -0.81
C VAL A 38 1.16 -22.83 0.17
N ARG A 39 1.49 -22.73 1.46
CA ARG A 39 0.56 -22.90 2.57
C ARG A 39 0.31 -21.53 3.20
N ALA A 40 -0.79 -20.91 2.81
CA ALA A 40 -1.20 -19.60 3.27
C ALA A 40 -1.84 -19.68 4.66
N LEU A 41 -1.16 -19.13 5.67
CA LEU A 41 -1.67 -19.07 7.04
C LEU A 41 -2.70 -17.94 7.17
N THR A 42 -3.87 -18.27 7.71
CA THR A 42 -4.96 -17.33 8.02
C THR A 42 -5.63 -17.75 9.32
N GLN A 43 -6.24 -16.80 10.04
CA GLN A 43 -7.03 -17.15 11.23
C GLN A 43 -8.32 -17.88 10.86
N ASP A 44 -8.93 -17.53 9.73
CA ASP A 44 -10.11 -18.21 9.20
C ASP A 44 -9.93 -18.51 7.70
N PRO A 45 -9.72 -19.78 7.34
CA PRO A 45 -9.66 -20.23 5.96
C PRO A 45 -10.94 -19.94 5.16
N ARG A 46 -12.10 -19.77 5.80
CA ARG A 46 -13.38 -19.53 5.12
C ARG A 46 -13.69 -18.04 4.94
N SER A 47 -12.87 -17.16 5.49
CA SER A 47 -13.07 -15.72 5.37
C SER A 47 -13.02 -15.27 3.91
N GLY A 48 -13.76 -14.21 3.58
CA GLY A 48 -13.79 -13.68 2.20
C GLY A 48 -12.40 -13.31 1.67
N LYS A 49 -11.50 -12.79 2.52
CA LYS A 49 -10.12 -12.49 2.13
C LYS A 49 -9.30 -13.75 1.80
N ALA A 50 -9.43 -14.81 2.61
CA ALA A 50 -8.71 -16.05 2.39
C ALA A 50 -9.22 -16.78 1.14
N GLN A 51 -10.54 -16.84 0.96
CA GLN A 51 -11.15 -17.43 -0.24
C GLN A 51 -10.83 -16.62 -1.50
N LYS A 52 -10.80 -15.28 -1.41
CA LYS A 52 -10.34 -14.45 -2.52
C LYS A 52 -8.88 -14.71 -2.88
N LEU A 53 -7.98 -14.76 -1.91
CA LEU A 53 -6.56 -15.10 -2.14
C LEU A 53 -6.43 -16.46 -2.86
N LEU A 54 -7.18 -17.47 -2.40
CA LEU A 54 -7.20 -18.77 -3.04
C LEU A 54 -7.72 -18.68 -4.48
N SER A 55 -8.84 -18.01 -4.71
CA SER A 55 -9.41 -17.86 -6.05
C SER A 55 -8.51 -17.08 -7.01
N ASP A 56 -7.82 -16.04 -6.54
CA ASP A 56 -7.02 -15.15 -7.38
C ASP A 56 -5.70 -15.81 -7.83
N TYR A 57 -5.12 -16.68 -6.99
CA TYR A 57 -3.76 -17.21 -7.19
C TYR A 57 -3.67 -18.73 -7.25
N GLN A 58 -4.80 -19.46 -7.26
CA GLN A 58 -4.74 -20.90 -7.41
C GLN A 58 -4.14 -21.29 -8.77
N THR A 59 -3.33 -22.34 -8.75
CA THR A 59 -2.68 -22.90 -9.94
C THR A 59 -3.43 -24.15 -10.40
N THR A 60 -3.27 -24.52 -11.67
CA THR A 60 -3.95 -25.71 -12.24
C THR A 60 -3.58 -27.02 -11.54
N ASP A 61 -2.40 -27.06 -10.92
CA ASP A 61 -1.86 -28.17 -10.14
C ASP A 61 -2.11 -28.04 -8.62
N ASN A 62 -2.97 -27.11 -8.20
CA ASN A 62 -3.40 -26.90 -6.82
C ASN A 62 -2.26 -26.62 -5.82
N ARG A 63 -1.32 -25.75 -6.20
CA ARG A 63 -0.16 -25.42 -5.36
C ARG A 63 -0.48 -24.47 -4.21
N LEU A 64 -1.64 -23.83 -4.17
CA LEU A 64 -2.06 -22.97 -3.07
C LEU A 64 -3.04 -23.69 -2.13
N SER A 65 -2.72 -23.71 -0.84
CA SER A 65 -3.58 -24.23 0.22
C SER A 65 -3.75 -23.21 1.34
N LEU A 66 -4.93 -23.20 1.97
CA LEU A 66 -5.20 -22.37 3.15
C LEU A 66 -5.08 -23.21 4.41
N VAL A 67 -4.41 -22.68 5.44
CA VAL A 67 -4.31 -23.34 6.76
C VAL A 67 -4.69 -22.37 7.87
N SER A 68 -5.40 -22.88 8.87
CA SER A 68 -5.76 -22.11 10.05
C SER A 68 -4.56 -21.98 10.99
N GLY A 69 -4.30 -20.78 11.51
CA GLY A 69 -3.40 -20.60 12.63
C GLY A 69 -3.16 -19.15 13.01
N HIS A 70 -2.50 -18.96 14.15
CA HIS A 70 -2.30 -17.68 14.79
C HIS A 70 -0.92 -17.60 15.44
N VAL A 71 -0.23 -16.46 15.28
CA VAL A 71 1.10 -16.23 15.86
C VAL A 71 1.18 -16.23 17.40
N TYR A 72 0.03 -16.19 18.10
CA TYR A 72 -0.05 -16.32 19.57
C TYR A 72 -0.55 -17.70 20.01
N ASP A 73 -0.74 -18.62 19.07
CA ASP A 73 -1.13 -20.01 19.29
C ASP A 73 -0.03 -20.91 18.72
N GLU A 74 0.97 -21.23 19.55
CA GLU A 74 2.11 -22.06 19.17
C GLU A 74 1.72 -23.44 18.59
N PRO A 75 0.76 -24.20 19.16
CA PRO A 75 0.25 -25.42 18.52
C PRO A 75 -0.22 -25.20 17.08
N SER A 76 -0.93 -24.12 16.81
CA SER A 76 -1.39 -23.82 15.46
C SER A 76 -0.23 -23.53 14.49
N LEU A 77 0.83 -22.86 14.95
CA LEU A 77 2.03 -22.62 14.16
C LEU A 77 2.78 -23.92 13.86
N ARG A 78 2.97 -24.78 14.87
CA ARG A 78 3.57 -26.12 14.67
C ARG A 78 2.80 -26.94 13.64
N ASN A 79 1.47 -26.96 13.74
CA ASN A 79 0.61 -27.66 12.78
C ASN A 79 0.78 -27.07 11.36
N ALA A 80 0.83 -25.75 11.25
CA ALA A 80 1.04 -25.08 9.97
C ALA A 80 2.45 -25.31 9.40
N PHE A 81 3.48 -25.49 10.24
CA PHE A 81 4.88 -25.63 9.82
C PHE A 81 5.30 -27.08 9.56
N THR A 82 4.55 -28.04 10.08
CA THR A 82 4.87 -29.47 9.92
C THR A 82 5.03 -29.84 8.45
N GLY A 83 6.20 -30.42 8.12
CA GLY A 83 6.56 -30.87 6.77
C GLY A 83 6.87 -29.74 5.78
N ALA A 84 6.91 -28.47 6.21
CA ALA A 84 7.30 -27.37 5.34
C ALA A 84 8.82 -27.27 5.18
N TYR A 85 9.25 -26.78 4.02
CA TYR A 85 10.65 -26.48 3.74
C TYR A 85 11.05 -25.13 4.33
N GLY A 86 10.24 -24.11 4.10
CA GLY A 86 10.53 -22.73 4.47
C GLY A 86 9.31 -21.97 4.99
N VAL A 87 9.57 -20.84 5.63
CA VAL A 87 8.53 -19.94 6.16
C VAL A 87 8.85 -18.51 5.74
N PHE A 88 7.88 -17.82 5.17
CA PHE A 88 7.85 -16.36 5.18
C PHE A 88 7.10 -15.88 6.41
N ALA A 89 7.76 -15.07 7.23
CA ALA A 89 7.28 -14.58 8.51
C ALA A 89 7.23 -13.05 8.54
N MET A 90 6.18 -12.54 9.17
CA MET A 90 6.05 -11.13 9.53
C MET A 90 5.33 -11.02 10.88
N THR A 91 5.61 -9.95 11.61
CA THR A 91 4.88 -9.58 12.81
C THR A 91 4.23 -8.21 12.64
N SER A 92 3.26 -7.92 13.50
CA SER A 92 2.43 -6.72 13.44
C SER A 92 2.48 -6.01 14.78
N GLU A 93 2.62 -4.69 14.74
CA GLU A 93 2.51 -3.80 15.90
C GLU A 93 1.08 -3.66 16.43
N ARG A 94 0.07 -4.20 15.72
CA ARG A 94 -1.31 -4.33 16.21
C ARG A 94 -1.50 -5.64 16.96
N TYR A 95 -2.13 -5.58 18.12
CA TYR A 95 -2.58 -6.76 18.88
C TYR A 95 -4.01 -7.16 18.46
N PRO A 96 -4.25 -8.37 17.94
CA PRO A 96 -5.59 -8.81 17.54
C PRO A 96 -6.57 -8.83 18.72
N GLY A 97 -7.70 -8.14 18.57
CA GLY A 97 -8.76 -8.12 19.59
C GLY A 97 -8.44 -7.27 20.84
N LYS A 98 -7.33 -6.52 20.85
CA LYS A 98 -6.92 -5.68 21.98
C LYS A 98 -6.35 -4.35 21.50
N LEU A 99 -6.86 -3.24 22.05
CA LEU A 99 -6.22 -1.93 21.88
C LEU A 99 -4.98 -1.88 22.77
N ILE A 100 -3.85 -1.45 22.21
CA ILE A 100 -2.63 -1.19 22.96
C ILE A 100 -2.79 0.17 23.62
N THR A 101 -2.82 0.19 24.96
CA THR A 101 -2.98 1.41 25.76
C THR A 101 -1.70 1.76 26.51
N GLU A 102 -0.84 0.78 26.77
CA GLU A 102 0.40 0.95 27.53
C GLU A 102 1.64 0.55 26.71
N GLU A 103 2.75 1.28 26.91
CA GLU A 103 3.99 1.08 26.14
C GLU A 103 4.56 -0.34 26.29
N TRP A 104 4.43 -0.96 27.47
CA TRP A 104 4.94 -2.32 27.71
C TRP A 104 4.20 -3.38 26.89
N GLU A 105 2.96 -3.12 26.47
CA GLU A 105 2.16 -4.06 25.70
C GLU A 105 2.72 -4.24 24.29
N LEU A 106 3.45 -3.24 23.76
CA LEU A 106 4.12 -3.30 22.45
C LEU A 106 5.10 -4.48 22.34
N LYS A 107 5.58 -5.03 23.46
CA LYS A 107 6.43 -6.22 23.49
C LYS A 107 5.72 -7.48 23.01
N HIS A 108 4.40 -7.47 22.89
CA HIS A 108 3.62 -8.59 22.33
C HIS A 108 4.16 -9.04 20.96
N GLU A 109 4.71 -8.10 20.18
CA GLU A 109 5.27 -8.39 18.87
C GLU A 109 6.48 -9.33 18.97
N ILE A 110 7.31 -9.13 19.99
CA ILE A 110 8.46 -10.00 20.29
C ILE A 110 7.97 -11.40 20.65
N ASP A 111 6.88 -11.51 21.41
CA ASP A 111 6.31 -12.82 21.77
C ASP A 111 5.76 -13.56 20.54
N ALA A 112 5.09 -12.86 19.61
CA ALA A 112 4.72 -13.45 18.33
C ALA A 112 5.95 -13.95 17.55
N GLY A 113 7.02 -13.14 17.49
CA GLY A 113 8.27 -13.51 16.83
C GLY A 113 8.92 -14.74 17.46
N ARG A 114 8.96 -14.83 18.79
CA ARG A 114 9.45 -16.00 19.52
C ARG A 114 8.65 -17.26 19.19
N ASN A 115 7.33 -17.18 19.20
CA ASN A 115 6.48 -18.32 18.86
C ASN A 115 6.76 -18.85 17.44
N ILE A 116 6.96 -17.94 16.48
CA ILE A 116 7.33 -18.29 15.11
C ILE A 116 8.70 -18.99 15.08
N ILE A 117 9.71 -18.44 15.76
CA ILE A 117 11.07 -19.00 15.79
C ILE A 117 11.06 -20.38 16.47
N THR A 118 10.38 -20.53 17.60
CA THR A 118 10.21 -21.81 18.30
C THR A 118 9.56 -22.84 17.40
N ALA A 119 8.42 -22.52 16.79
CA ALA A 119 7.73 -23.45 15.89
C ALA A 119 8.60 -23.82 14.68
N ALA A 120 9.36 -22.87 14.11
CA ALA A 120 10.26 -23.12 13.00
C ALA A 120 11.38 -24.10 13.37
N LYS A 121 11.96 -23.93 14.56
CA LYS A 121 13.00 -24.80 15.12
C LYS A 121 12.46 -26.20 15.40
N GLU A 122 11.32 -26.30 16.09
CA GLU A 122 10.67 -27.57 16.42
C GLU A 122 10.25 -28.38 15.19
N CYS A 123 9.83 -27.68 14.12
CA CYS A 123 9.41 -28.31 12.86
C CYS A 123 10.57 -28.50 11.87
N CYS A 124 11.82 -28.22 12.27
CA CYS A 124 13.01 -28.36 11.44
C CYS A 124 12.94 -27.59 10.11
N ILE A 125 12.32 -26.39 10.12
CA ILE A 125 12.26 -25.50 8.96
C ILE A 125 13.68 -25.19 8.49
N LYS A 126 13.92 -25.37 7.18
CA LYS A 126 15.25 -25.20 6.60
C LYS A 126 15.62 -23.75 6.38
N HIS A 127 14.63 -22.90 6.10
CA HIS A 127 14.88 -21.48 5.87
C HIS A 127 13.71 -20.61 6.28
N LEU A 128 13.97 -19.60 7.10
CA LEU A 128 12.99 -18.59 7.48
C LEU A 128 13.35 -17.23 6.88
N VAL A 129 12.42 -16.66 6.12
CA VAL A 129 12.52 -15.29 5.58
C VAL A 129 11.65 -14.40 6.46
N PHE A 130 12.22 -13.36 7.06
CA PHE A 130 11.52 -12.46 7.97
C PHE A 130 11.46 -11.03 7.45
N SER A 131 10.29 -10.41 7.48
CA SER A 131 10.12 -8.97 7.26
C SER A 131 10.53 -8.18 8.51
N SER A 132 11.73 -7.65 8.51
CA SER A 132 12.33 -6.89 9.61
C SER A 132 12.26 -5.38 9.37
N LEU A 133 12.75 -4.60 10.34
CA LEU A 133 13.03 -3.16 10.21
C LEU A 133 14.36 -2.84 10.91
N PRO A 134 15.01 -1.70 10.57
CA PRO A 134 16.28 -1.30 11.18
C PRO A 134 16.22 -1.08 12.69
N ASP A 135 17.37 -1.22 13.36
CA ASP A 135 17.59 -0.74 14.73
C ASP A 135 17.62 0.80 14.74
N THR A 136 16.52 1.41 15.17
CA THR A 136 16.42 2.88 15.19
C THR A 136 17.22 3.48 16.31
N VAL A 137 17.44 2.76 17.42
CA VAL A 137 18.26 3.24 18.54
C VAL A 137 19.67 3.44 18.04
N LYS A 138 20.24 2.42 17.39
CA LYS A 138 21.59 2.50 16.81
C LYS A 138 21.66 3.48 15.65
N ALA A 139 20.70 3.46 14.72
CA ALA A 139 20.71 4.35 13.55
C ALA A 139 20.55 5.83 13.90
N SER A 140 20.03 6.16 15.08
CA SER A 140 19.81 7.54 15.52
C SER A 140 20.72 7.97 16.67
N ASP A 141 21.79 7.22 16.96
CA ASP A 141 22.70 7.46 18.10
C ASP A 141 21.94 7.63 19.43
N GLY A 142 20.88 6.84 19.61
CA GLY A 142 20.03 6.85 20.79
C GLY A 142 19.03 8.00 20.86
N ARG A 143 18.84 8.81 19.81
CA ARG A 143 17.87 9.91 19.79
C ARG A 143 16.42 9.42 19.81
N PHE A 144 16.13 8.33 19.08
CA PHE A 144 14.77 7.79 18.92
C PHE A 144 14.62 6.40 19.52
N LYS A 145 14.53 6.35 20.86
CA LYS A 145 14.45 5.09 21.62
C LYS A 145 13.07 4.42 21.66
N ARG A 146 12.02 5.16 21.32
CA ARG A 146 10.62 4.72 21.49
C ARG A 146 9.94 4.25 20.19
N ILE A 147 10.69 4.09 19.11
CA ILE A 147 10.16 3.53 17.85
C ILE A 147 10.13 1.99 17.98
N HIS A 148 9.24 1.50 18.86
CA HIS A 148 9.20 0.09 19.26
C HIS A 148 8.93 -0.87 18.10
N HIS A 149 8.03 -0.54 17.17
CA HIS A 149 7.69 -1.43 16.06
C HIS A 149 8.88 -1.72 15.12
N MET A 150 9.87 -0.82 15.04
CA MET A 150 11.11 -1.06 14.29
C MET A 150 12.08 -1.88 15.13
N ASN A 151 12.31 -1.47 16.38
CA ASN A 151 13.26 -2.13 17.29
C ASN A 151 12.83 -3.55 17.67
N ASN A 152 11.53 -3.82 17.82
CA ASN A 152 10.99 -5.14 18.08
C ASN A 152 11.26 -6.09 16.90
N LYS A 153 11.02 -5.65 15.67
CA LYS A 153 11.33 -6.42 14.46
C LYS A 153 12.82 -6.71 14.37
N HIS A 154 13.67 -5.71 14.64
CA HIS A 154 15.11 -5.92 14.72
C HIS A 154 15.49 -6.96 15.80
N ALA A 155 14.87 -6.90 16.99
CA ALA A 155 15.13 -7.85 18.07
C ALA A 155 14.72 -9.28 17.68
N ILE A 156 13.57 -9.46 17.04
CA ILE A 156 13.12 -10.77 16.52
C ILE A 156 14.10 -11.29 15.47
N GLU A 157 14.59 -10.44 14.57
CA GLU A 157 15.64 -10.79 13.61
C GLU A 157 16.89 -11.31 14.33
N GLN A 158 17.37 -10.62 15.36
CA GLN A 158 18.55 -11.07 16.11
C GLN A 158 18.33 -12.42 16.77
N LEU A 159 17.15 -12.66 17.38
CA LEU A 159 16.80 -13.96 17.94
C LEU A 159 16.80 -15.05 16.85
N ALA A 160 16.18 -14.79 15.70
CA ALA A 160 16.09 -15.76 14.62
C ALA A 160 17.47 -16.13 14.06
N ARG A 161 18.38 -15.15 13.91
CA ARG A 161 19.78 -15.39 13.50
C ARG A 161 20.56 -16.22 14.49
N GLN A 162 20.22 -16.17 15.77
CA GLN A 162 20.89 -16.95 16.82
C GLN A 162 20.34 -18.38 16.90
N GLU A 163 19.04 -18.56 16.64
CA GLU A 163 18.34 -19.82 16.91
C GLU A 163 18.11 -20.71 15.68
N LEU A 164 18.19 -20.16 14.47
CA LEU A 164 17.91 -20.87 13.22
C LEU A 164 19.15 -20.91 12.33
N ASP A 165 19.41 -22.07 11.73
CA ASP A 165 20.54 -22.26 10.81
C ASP A 165 20.34 -21.53 9.47
N GLY A 166 19.09 -21.46 8.99
CA GLY A 166 18.72 -20.82 7.72
C GLY A 166 17.80 -19.63 7.94
N PHE A 167 18.33 -18.43 7.73
CA PHE A 167 17.60 -17.18 7.97
C PHE A 167 17.93 -16.09 6.94
N THR A 168 16.92 -15.33 6.53
CA THR A 168 17.08 -14.11 5.72
C THR A 168 16.18 -13.01 6.25
N SER A 169 16.71 -11.79 6.32
CA SER A 169 15.94 -10.59 6.66
C SER A 169 15.66 -9.78 5.41
N LEU A 170 14.41 -9.33 5.25
CA LEU A 170 13.99 -8.36 4.25
C LEU A 170 13.53 -7.09 5.00
N ILE A 171 14.03 -5.93 4.60
CA ILE A 171 13.65 -4.63 5.18
C ILE A 171 12.90 -3.85 4.10
N PRO A 172 11.56 -3.79 4.14
CA PRO A 172 10.78 -3.04 3.18
C PRO A 172 10.81 -1.54 3.50
N GLU A 173 10.71 -0.70 2.47
CA GLU A 173 10.29 0.70 2.61
C GLU A 173 8.76 0.75 2.72
N ASP A 174 8.21 1.74 3.43
CA ASP A 174 6.77 1.81 3.70
C ASP A 174 6.00 2.02 2.39
N GLY A 175 5.29 0.99 1.92
CA GLY A 175 4.68 0.94 0.58
C GLY A 175 3.40 1.77 0.42
N MET A 176 3.19 2.79 1.25
CA MET A 176 2.00 3.65 1.25
C MET A 176 2.25 4.91 0.43
N VAL A 177 1.40 5.14 -0.58
CA VAL A 177 1.44 6.36 -1.38
C VAL A 177 0.79 7.50 -0.60
N GLN A 178 1.52 8.60 -0.43
CA GLN A 178 1.02 9.78 0.28
C GLN A 178 0.61 10.87 -0.69
N PHE A 179 -0.66 11.26 -0.64
CA PHE A 179 -1.17 12.45 -1.32
C PHE A 179 -0.94 13.65 -0.42
N CYS A 180 0.09 14.43 -0.73
CA CYS A 180 0.60 15.49 0.13
C CYS A 180 0.01 16.89 -0.16
N MET A 181 -1.10 16.98 -0.88
CA MET A 181 -1.71 18.28 -1.19
C MET A 181 -2.16 19.00 0.10
N PRO A 182 -1.77 20.27 0.32
CA PRO A 182 -2.07 21.05 1.53
C PRO A 182 -3.51 21.57 1.54
N ILE A 183 -4.48 20.67 1.31
CA ILE A 183 -5.91 20.96 1.18
C ILE A 183 -6.67 20.03 2.14
N PRO A 184 -7.72 20.48 2.85
CA PRO A 184 -8.52 19.62 3.70
C PRO A 184 -9.07 18.37 2.97
N GLY A 185 -9.07 17.22 3.64
CA GLY A 185 -9.41 15.93 3.03
C GLY A 185 -10.82 15.86 2.42
N ASN A 186 -11.75 16.67 2.90
CA ASN A 186 -13.15 16.77 2.47
C ASN A 186 -13.42 17.94 1.51
N GLN A 187 -12.44 18.79 1.22
CA GLN A 187 -12.61 19.90 0.28
C GLN A 187 -12.81 19.35 -1.13
N MET A 188 -13.82 19.85 -1.83
CA MET A 188 -14.04 19.48 -3.23
C MET A 188 -13.04 20.24 -4.10
N VAL A 189 -12.26 19.49 -4.88
CA VAL A 189 -11.31 20.03 -5.86
C VAL A 189 -11.75 19.67 -7.27
N GLN A 190 -11.29 20.48 -8.22
CA GLN A 190 -11.48 20.21 -9.64
C GLN A 190 -10.32 19.41 -10.20
N TRP A 191 -10.61 18.59 -11.20
CA TRP A 191 -9.66 17.72 -11.87
C TRP A 191 -9.66 18.01 -13.37
N THR A 192 -8.51 17.86 -13.99
CA THR A 192 -8.37 17.87 -15.45
C THR A 192 -7.22 16.93 -15.80
N ASP A 193 -7.31 16.21 -16.91
CA ASP A 193 -6.19 15.50 -17.53
C ASP A 193 -5.69 16.37 -18.71
N PRO A 194 -4.71 17.27 -18.50
CA PRO A 194 -4.32 18.21 -19.55
C PRO A 194 -3.79 17.53 -20.81
N ALA A 195 -3.21 16.34 -20.68
CA ALA A 195 -2.63 15.61 -21.80
C ALA A 195 -3.71 15.06 -22.75
N HIS A 196 -4.84 14.63 -22.19
CA HIS A 196 -5.96 14.09 -22.97
C HIS A 196 -7.03 15.15 -23.28
N ASP A 197 -7.51 15.83 -22.25
CA ASP A 197 -8.71 16.68 -22.33
C ASP A 197 -8.45 17.92 -23.18
N MET A 198 -7.28 18.56 -23.07
CA MET A 198 -6.95 19.73 -23.90
C MET A 198 -6.93 19.38 -25.39
N GLY A 199 -6.42 18.18 -25.73
CA GLY A 199 -6.43 17.67 -27.10
C GLY A 199 -7.86 17.44 -27.61
N ALA A 200 -8.70 16.79 -26.80
CA ALA A 200 -10.09 16.50 -27.14
C ALA A 200 -10.93 17.77 -27.37
N PHE A 201 -10.80 18.76 -26.48
CA PHE A 201 -11.50 20.03 -26.60
C PHE A 201 -10.99 20.84 -27.80
N THR A 202 -9.67 20.89 -28.03
CA THR A 202 -9.08 21.59 -29.17
C THR A 202 -9.52 20.99 -30.51
N ALA A 203 -9.77 19.68 -30.58
CA ALA A 203 -10.25 19.03 -31.80
C ALA A 203 -11.61 19.56 -32.28
N SER A 204 -12.39 20.24 -31.42
CA SER A 204 -13.68 20.85 -31.77
C SER A 204 -13.57 22.27 -32.35
N VAL A 205 -12.37 22.74 -32.70
CA VAL A 205 -12.05 24.14 -33.05
C VAL A 205 -12.99 24.81 -34.06
N GLU A 206 -13.57 24.04 -35.00
CA GLU A 206 -14.52 24.57 -35.99
C GLU A 206 -15.81 25.14 -35.37
N LYS A 207 -16.12 24.76 -34.12
CA LYS A 207 -17.35 25.15 -33.39
C LYS A 207 -17.11 26.15 -32.26
N THR A 208 -15.85 26.47 -31.93
CA THR A 208 -15.49 27.14 -30.67
C THR A 208 -15.06 28.61 -30.82
N ASN A 209 -15.17 29.19 -32.02
CA ASN A 209 -14.72 30.57 -32.27
C ASN A 209 -15.38 31.59 -31.32
N GLY A 210 -14.55 32.32 -30.57
CA GLY A 210 -14.99 33.35 -29.61
C GLY A 210 -15.62 32.82 -28.33
N LYS A 211 -15.57 31.50 -28.09
CA LYS A 211 -16.14 30.85 -26.89
C LYS A 211 -15.06 30.45 -25.89
N THR A 212 -15.47 30.34 -24.64
CA THR A 212 -14.64 29.83 -23.53
C THR A 212 -15.29 28.57 -22.97
N TYR A 213 -14.52 27.49 -22.85
CA TYR A 213 -14.95 26.23 -22.25
C TYR A 213 -13.99 25.85 -21.14
N PHE A 214 -14.45 25.21 -20.07
CA PHE A 214 -13.57 24.68 -19.04
C PHE A 214 -13.43 23.17 -19.20
N ALA A 215 -12.21 22.71 -19.46
CA ALA A 215 -11.88 21.28 -19.54
C ALA A 215 -11.75 20.68 -18.13
N LEU A 216 -12.87 20.59 -17.41
CA LEU A 216 -12.93 20.19 -16.00
C LEU A 216 -13.72 18.89 -15.86
N GLY A 217 -13.06 17.86 -15.34
CA GLY A 217 -13.67 16.58 -15.03
C GLY A 217 -14.55 16.63 -13.78
N PRO A 218 -15.19 15.50 -13.43
CA PRO A 218 -15.94 15.37 -12.19
C PRO A 218 -15.10 15.78 -10.97
N ARG A 219 -15.73 16.51 -10.04
CA ARG A 219 -15.08 16.93 -8.79
C ARG A 219 -14.76 15.74 -7.91
N ILE A 220 -13.67 15.85 -7.16
CA ILE A 220 -13.19 14.83 -6.25
C ILE A 220 -12.62 15.49 -5.00
N THR A 221 -12.65 14.81 -3.85
CA THR A 221 -11.94 15.29 -2.65
C THR A 221 -10.56 14.63 -2.55
N PRO A 222 -9.59 15.19 -1.82
CA PRO A 222 -8.31 14.51 -1.58
C PRO A 222 -8.47 13.10 -0.99
N GLU A 223 -9.40 12.90 -0.05
CA GLU A 223 -9.74 11.56 0.46
C GLU A 223 -10.42 10.68 -0.60
N GLY A 224 -11.19 11.26 -1.51
CA GLY A 224 -11.76 10.57 -2.65
C GLY A 224 -10.68 10.08 -3.60
N MET A 225 -9.67 10.91 -3.89
CA MET A 225 -8.54 10.56 -4.74
C MET A 225 -7.79 9.34 -4.17
N THR A 226 -7.55 9.29 -2.87
CA THR A 226 -6.83 8.14 -2.27
C THR A 226 -7.64 6.85 -2.34
N LYS A 227 -8.97 6.92 -2.19
CA LYS A 227 -9.88 5.78 -2.37
C LYS A 227 -9.90 5.29 -3.82
N VAL A 228 -10.03 6.21 -4.78
CA VAL A 228 -9.99 5.89 -6.23
C VAL A 228 -8.65 5.28 -6.59
N PHE A 229 -7.55 5.91 -6.17
CA PHE A 229 -6.20 5.42 -6.41
C PHE A 229 -5.99 4.01 -5.86
N THR A 230 -6.40 3.76 -4.60
CA THR A 230 -6.29 2.44 -3.98
C THR A 230 -7.11 1.40 -4.72
N ARG A 231 -8.34 1.76 -5.14
CA ARG A 231 -9.22 0.87 -5.90
C ARG A 231 -8.62 0.50 -7.26
N VAL A 232 -8.10 1.48 -8.00
CA VAL A 232 -7.61 1.30 -9.37
C VAL A 232 -6.24 0.61 -9.39
N THR A 233 -5.31 1.03 -8.53
CA THR A 233 -3.92 0.55 -8.56
C THR A 233 -3.66 -0.64 -7.63
N GLY A 234 -4.54 -0.88 -6.65
CA GLY A 234 -4.32 -1.83 -5.57
C GLY A 234 -3.27 -1.40 -4.53
N LYS A 235 -2.62 -0.24 -4.71
CA LYS A 235 -1.63 0.29 -3.76
C LYS A 235 -2.33 1.10 -2.65
N PRO A 236 -1.98 0.89 -1.36
CA PRO A 236 -2.55 1.68 -0.30
C PRO A 236 -2.14 3.15 -0.45
N ALA A 237 -3.12 4.05 -0.33
CA ALA A 237 -2.87 5.48 -0.32
C ALA A 237 -3.55 6.18 0.85
N VAL A 238 -2.92 7.27 1.32
CA VAL A 238 -3.44 8.13 2.37
C VAL A 238 -3.31 9.60 1.96
N HIS A 239 -4.28 10.41 2.37
CA HIS A 239 -4.14 11.86 2.27
C HIS A 239 -3.36 12.32 3.51
N SER A 240 -2.19 12.90 3.28
CA SER A 240 -1.25 13.33 4.32
C SER A 240 -0.82 14.76 4.01
N PRO A 241 -1.70 15.75 4.25
CA PRO A 241 -1.45 17.12 3.82
C PRO A 241 -0.21 17.68 4.53
N ILE A 242 0.71 18.26 3.75
CA ILE A 242 1.84 19.04 4.28
C ILE A 242 1.39 20.48 4.54
N SER A 243 2.24 21.28 5.17
CA SER A 243 1.99 22.71 5.33
C SER A 243 2.09 23.46 3.99
N PHE A 244 1.42 24.62 3.88
CA PHE A 244 1.58 25.49 2.71
C PHE A 244 3.04 25.88 2.48
N GLU A 245 3.77 26.15 3.56
CA GLU A 245 5.19 26.50 3.52
C GLU A 245 6.05 25.37 2.91
N GLU A 246 5.83 24.12 3.34
CA GLU A 246 6.51 22.95 2.76
C GLU A 246 6.15 22.78 1.28
N PHE A 247 4.88 22.95 0.90
CA PHE A 247 4.45 22.90 -0.49
C PHE A 247 5.12 24.00 -1.35
N GLY A 248 5.19 25.21 -0.82
CA GLY A 248 5.88 26.33 -1.45
C GLY A 248 7.37 26.06 -1.64
N GLN A 249 8.05 25.48 -0.65
CA GLN A 249 9.46 25.09 -0.75
C GLN A 249 9.69 24.01 -1.83
N LEU A 250 8.85 22.98 -1.88
CA LEU A 250 8.93 21.93 -2.90
C LEU A 250 8.70 22.50 -4.30
N SER A 251 7.71 23.37 -4.46
CA SER A 251 7.38 24.01 -5.74
C SER A 251 8.50 24.97 -6.20
N SER A 252 9.06 25.72 -5.26
CA SER A 252 10.21 26.61 -5.47
C SER A 252 11.45 25.85 -5.92
N ALA A 253 11.71 24.67 -5.36
CA ALA A 253 12.83 23.83 -5.80
C ALA A 253 12.67 23.32 -7.24
N LEU A 254 11.42 23.16 -7.72
CA LEU A 254 11.12 22.67 -9.07
C LEU A 254 11.09 23.79 -10.12
N VAL A 255 10.44 24.92 -9.80
CA VAL A 255 10.15 26.01 -10.75
C VAL A 255 11.10 27.20 -10.59
N GLY A 256 11.53 27.45 -9.35
CA GLY A 256 12.42 28.54 -8.96
C GLY A 256 11.87 29.39 -7.80
N PRO A 257 12.73 30.16 -7.11
CA PRO A 257 12.37 30.88 -5.88
C PRO A 257 11.19 31.85 -6.00
N ALA A 258 11.02 32.49 -7.15
CA ALA A 258 9.94 33.45 -7.38
C ALA A 258 8.54 32.81 -7.34
N PHE A 259 8.43 31.50 -7.55
CA PHE A 259 7.16 30.78 -7.58
C PHE A 259 6.67 30.36 -6.18
N LYS A 260 7.50 30.51 -5.14
CA LYS A 260 7.18 30.04 -3.80
C LYS A 260 5.86 30.61 -3.26
N GLU A 261 5.75 31.94 -3.24
CA GLU A 261 4.59 32.63 -2.67
C GLU A 261 3.34 32.40 -3.52
N ASP A 262 3.48 32.37 -4.84
CA ASP A 262 2.40 32.05 -5.77
C ASP A 262 1.81 30.65 -5.51
N ALA A 263 2.68 29.65 -5.35
CA ALA A 263 2.27 28.28 -5.03
C ALA A 263 1.57 28.17 -3.66
N ILE A 264 2.01 28.97 -2.68
CA ILE A 264 1.37 29.06 -1.36
C ILE A 264 -0.04 29.63 -1.47
N GLU A 265 -0.19 30.81 -2.08
CA GLU A 265 -1.49 31.47 -2.22
C GLU A 265 -2.47 30.64 -3.07
N MET A 266 -1.98 30.02 -4.14
CA MET A 266 -2.78 29.10 -4.97
C MET A 266 -3.40 27.98 -4.12
N MET A 267 -2.61 27.35 -3.25
CA MET A 267 -3.10 26.27 -2.40
C MET A 267 -3.98 26.76 -1.25
N GLN A 268 -3.70 27.93 -0.68
CA GLN A 268 -4.57 28.56 0.31
C GLN A 268 -5.95 28.83 -0.27
N TRP A 269 -6.01 29.36 -1.50
CA TRP A 269 -7.26 29.55 -2.22
C TRP A 269 -7.98 28.22 -2.49
N ALA A 270 -7.26 27.22 -3.02
CA ALA A 270 -7.83 25.91 -3.29
C ALA A 270 -8.40 25.22 -2.03
N ALA A 271 -7.81 25.47 -0.86
CA ALA A 271 -8.28 24.96 0.43
C ALA A 271 -9.59 25.57 0.91
N VAL A 272 -9.96 26.77 0.42
CA VAL A 272 -11.17 27.50 0.85
C VAL A 272 -12.11 27.86 -0.30
N ALA A 273 -11.82 27.40 -1.52
CA ALA A 273 -12.57 27.74 -2.71
C ALA A 273 -14.06 27.37 -2.55
N PRO A 274 -14.99 28.27 -2.94
CA PRO A 274 -16.43 28.02 -2.80
C PRO A 274 -16.87 26.76 -3.55
N THR A 275 -17.67 25.93 -2.90
CA THR A 275 -18.12 24.64 -3.45
C THR A 275 -19.28 24.79 -4.44
N ASP A 276 -19.97 25.92 -4.44
CA ASP A 276 -21.02 26.29 -5.38
C ASP A 276 -20.47 26.88 -6.69
N LYS A 277 -19.17 27.23 -6.75
CA LYS A 277 -18.51 27.80 -7.94
C LYS A 277 -17.69 26.78 -8.73
N THR A 278 -17.42 27.06 -10.00
CA THR A 278 -16.60 26.24 -10.92
C THR A 278 -15.29 26.95 -11.31
N CYS A 279 -14.44 26.28 -12.12
CA CYS A 279 -13.11 26.71 -12.55
C CYS A 279 -12.29 27.30 -11.39
N TYR A 280 -11.86 26.42 -10.48
CA TYR A 280 -11.16 26.77 -9.25
C TYR A 280 -11.92 27.76 -8.34
N GLY A 281 -13.25 27.75 -8.38
CA GLY A 281 -14.09 28.64 -7.58
C GLY A 281 -14.20 30.07 -8.11
N ALA A 282 -13.71 30.35 -9.33
CA ALA A 282 -13.69 31.68 -9.91
C ALA A 282 -14.96 32.03 -10.72
N PHE A 283 -15.73 31.04 -11.17
CA PHE A 283 -16.86 31.24 -12.08
C PHE A 283 -18.15 30.57 -11.58
N GLU A 284 -19.30 31.05 -12.04
CA GLU A 284 -20.59 30.40 -11.78
C GLU A 284 -20.75 29.14 -12.66
N PRO A 285 -21.38 28.06 -12.17
CA PRO A 285 -21.49 26.79 -12.90
C PRO A 285 -22.15 26.89 -14.28
N GLU A 286 -23.08 27.83 -14.46
CA GLU A 286 -23.87 28.02 -15.68
C GLU A 286 -23.03 28.49 -16.87
N VAL A 287 -21.78 28.92 -16.61
CA VAL A 287 -20.81 29.27 -17.65
C VAL A 287 -20.28 28.03 -18.38
N GLU A 288 -20.40 26.84 -17.79
CA GLU A 288 -19.92 25.58 -18.38
C GLU A 288 -20.93 24.97 -19.35
N GLN A 289 -20.63 25.03 -20.65
CA GLN A 289 -21.54 24.56 -21.72
C GLN A 289 -20.90 23.52 -22.65
N SER A 290 -19.71 23.01 -22.33
CA SER A 290 -18.97 22.10 -23.23
C SER A 290 -19.72 20.80 -23.51
N SER A 291 -20.38 20.22 -22.51
CA SER A 291 -21.16 18.99 -22.69
C SER A 291 -22.35 19.20 -23.63
N GLU A 292 -23.07 20.31 -23.50
CA GLU A 292 -24.25 20.61 -24.31
C GLU A 292 -23.88 21.00 -25.75
N GLU A 293 -22.86 21.85 -25.92
CA GLU A 293 -22.51 22.40 -27.23
C GLU A 293 -21.53 21.52 -28.02
N LEU A 294 -20.61 20.83 -27.33
CA LEU A 294 -19.56 20.02 -27.96
C LEU A 294 -19.81 18.52 -27.81
N GLY A 295 -20.68 18.08 -26.89
CA GLY A 295 -20.85 16.67 -26.55
C GLY A 295 -19.62 16.09 -25.84
N LEU A 296 -18.81 16.94 -25.20
CA LEU A 296 -17.56 16.57 -24.54
C LEU A 296 -17.67 16.75 -23.03
N THR A 297 -17.09 15.79 -22.31
CA THR A 297 -16.87 15.87 -20.86
C THR A 297 -15.42 15.51 -20.60
N ALA A 298 -14.73 16.31 -19.79
CA ALA A 298 -13.35 16.04 -19.41
C ALA A 298 -13.23 14.79 -18.51
N SER A 299 -12.05 14.17 -18.55
CA SER A 299 -11.76 12.90 -17.88
C SER A 299 -11.86 13.02 -16.36
N SER A 300 -12.31 11.96 -15.70
CA SER A 300 -12.20 11.85 -14.24
C SER A 300 -10.77 11.45 -13.82
N PHE A 301 -10.49 11.58 -12.51
CA PHE A 301 -9.24 11.07 -11.93
C PHE A 301 -9.04 9.57 -12.17
N GLU A 302 -10.13 8.79 -12.17
CA GLU A 302 -10.11 7.36 -12.45
C GLU A 302 -9.77 7.06 -13.91
N ASP A 303 -10.37 7.82 -14.84
CA ASP A 303 -10.08 7.68 -16.27
C ASP A 303 -8.60 7.96 -16.55
N TRP A 304 -8.04 9.01 -15.94
CA TRP A 304 -6.61 9.31 -16.05
C TRP A 304 -5.73 8.19 -15.47
N LEU A 305 -6.05 7.65 -14.29
CA LEU A 305 -5.28 6.56 -13.70
C LEU A 305 -5.27 5.31 -14.59
N MET A 306 -6.44 4.93 -15.11
CA MET A 306 -6.57 3.78 -16.01
C MET A 306 -5.82 4.00 -17.33
N ARG A 307 -5.89 5.22 -17.90
CA ARG A 307 -5.25 5.57 -19.17
C ARG A 307 -3.73 5.68 -19.07
N SER A 308 -3.24 6.31 -18.00
CA SER A 308 -1.81 6.53 -17.78
C SER A 308 -1.07 5.25 -17.40
N GLY A 309 -1.76 4.25 -16.86
CA GLY A 309 -1.12 3.04 -16.34
C GLY A 309 -0.14 3.35 -15.21
N TRP A 310 -0.42 4.38 -14.40
CA TRP A 310 0.51 4.92 -13.42
C TRP A 310 1.13 3.83 -12.53
N THR A 311 2.46 3.80 -12.43
CA THR A 311 3.21 2.79 -11.65
C THR A 311 3.98 3.34 -10.46
N GLY A 312 4.08 4.66 -10.28
CA GLY A 312 4.96 5.29 -9.29
C GLY A 312 5.67 6.51 -9.86
N PRO A 313 6.32 7.33 -9.01
CA PRO A 313 7.60 7.93 -9.41
C PRO A 313 8.65 6.85 -9.71
#